data_AF-A0A955V764-F1
#
_entry.id   AF-A0A955V764-F1
#
_cell.length_a   1.000
_cell.length_b   1.000
_cell.length_c   1.000
_cell.angle_alpha   90.00
_cell.angle_beta   90.00
_cell.angle_gamma   90.00
#
_symmetry.space_group_name_H-M   'P 1'
#
loop_
_entity.id
_entity.type
_entity.pdbx_description
1 polymer ?
#
loop_
_entity_poly.entity_id
_entity_poly.type
_entity_poly.pdbx_seq_one_letter_code
_entity_poly.pdbx_strand_id
1 'polypeptide(L)'
;MKSGHAWHMLAAVAVLASCSTDDVSVEADADTSTQSDTTDTNVTDTLVGIPDDAFGEYLSYLSVPGVVENDAGAATRFSLDPDLVKSVTELPLSKTTSAVTELTNAGLTTADQKITNLEGLQYFVGLETLTLTSNAVTSLDVTKLTKLKDLEMNFNLVGSLDLSKNPALEVLRYGASSSANESQRLKSIDLSANTALRHLYLKGHDLTAIDLSNNPNIDEVLDLSDNPGPDGDRSTPDIPVPDAIYDAVPEATRLGVTKASGAPVQVSLSVDPSAVAEAGGVATITARLNRAADEVVTLDLAVSGTATSGDDYTLAATSLSIPAGEMTATTTLTAVDDSTEEGAETVVVTETNVAGAQAGVSEVTVTITDDDGTIDIIINEVLYDPPDGADGDANGDGTRDPNQDEFVEIVNVGSTEADLGGLELYDTEALDAGTPRHVIPAGTTLAPGKALVVFGGGTPTGSFGGATVQTANGFENQLNLNNSGDVLTVKRAGGAVIVAFDVEPLSNNPNESYTRDPDLTGDFVQHHTAQDGVLFSPGTRVDGTAF
;
A
#
# COMPACT_ATOMS: atom_id res chain seq x y z
N MET A 1 55.06 25.03 -26.70
CA MET A 1 54.01 26.05 -26.96
C MET A 1 53.18 26.20 -25.70
N LYS A 2 52.88 27.44 -25.30
CA LYS A 2 52.26 27.83 -24.02
C LYS A 2 50.73 27.64 -24.02
N SER A 3 50.17 27.25 -22.87
CA SER A 3 49.11 27.91 -22.04
C SER A 3 48.54 26.86 -21.06
N GLY A 4 48.43 26.98 -19.72
CA GLY A 4 48.64 28.04 -18.73
C GLY A 4 47.35 28.30 -17.93
N HIS A 5 47.23 27.81 -16.69
CA HIS A 5 46.54 28.50 -15.58
C HIS A 5 46.99 27.97 -14.22
N ALA A 6 47.29 28.92 -13.32
CA ALA A 6 47.69 28.73 -11.94
C ALA A 6 46.81 29.63 -11.07
N TRP A 7 46.48 29.20 -9.86
CA TRP A 7 46.23 30.11 -8.74
C TRP A 7 47.25 29.73 -7.66
N HIS A 8 48.27 30.55 -7.50
CA HIS A 8 48.86 31.05 -6.24
C HIS A 8 50.14 31.87 -6.54
N MET A 9 50.34 32.96 -5.80
CA MET A 9 51.52 33.84 -5.83
C MET A 9 52.86 33.06 -5.71
N LEU A 10 53.86 33.49 -6.48
CA LEU A 10 55.22 32.95 -6.59
C LEU A 10 56.06 33.00 -5.30
N ALA A 11 56.88 31.96 -5.09
CA ALA A 11 58.36 31.96 -4.96
C ALA A 11 58.85 30.53 -4.61
N ALA A 12 59.33 29.66 -5.50
CA ALA A 12 60.58 29.59 -6.27
C ALA A 12 61.79 28.88 -5.59
N VAL A 13 62.26 27.83 -6.29
CA VAL A 13 63.64 27.26 -6.45
C VAL A 13 64.06 25.97 -5.70
N ALA A 14 63.90 24.85 -6.43
CA ALA A 14 64.84 23.77 -6.84
C ALA A 14 65.92 23.18 -5.88
N VAL A 15 66.11 21.85 -5.89
CA VAL A 15 67.09 21.07 -6.72
C VAL A 15 66.99 19.54 -6.44
N LEU A 16 67.27 18.76 -7.49
CA LEU A 16 67.35 17.29 -7.68
C LEU A 16 68.17 16.47 -6.66
N ALA A 17 67.88 15.16 -6.52
CA ALA A 17 68.80 14.03 -6.85
C ALA A 17 68.28 12.62 -6.46
N SER A 18 68.10 11.78 -7.49
CA SER A 18 68.50 10.36 -7.69
C SER A 18 68.59 9.32 -6.53
N CYS A 19 67.92 8.17 -6.80
CA CYS A 19 68.44 6.79 -6.89
C CYS A 19 69.16 6.13 -5.69
N SER A 20 68.68 4.98 -5.19
CA SER A 20 69.19 3.63 -5.56
C SER A 20 68.42 2.51 -4.86
N THR A 21 68.50 1.34 -5.49
CA THR A 21 67.97 0.01 -5.13
C THR A 21 68.57 -0.56 -3.83
N ASP A 22 67.90 -1.57 -3.24
CA ASP A 22 68.49 -2.91 -3.03
C ASP A 22 67.43 -3.94 -2.56
N ASP A 23 67.39 -5.07 -3.27
CA ASP A 23 66.72 -6.34 -2.94
C ASP A 23 67.54 -7.10 -1.88
N VAL A 24 66.92 -7.71 -0.86
CA VAL A 24 67.15 -9.11 -0.41
C VAL A 24 65.90 -9.63 0.35
N SER A 25 65.60 -10.91 0.11
CA SER A 25 64.44 -11.74 0.42
C SER A 25 64.43 -12.48 1.78
N VAL A 26 63.23 -12.97 2.18
CA VAL A 26 62.85 -14.12 3.07
C VAL A 26 63.36 -14.13 4.54
N GLU A 27 62.70 -14.65 5.60
CA GLU A 27 61.61 -15.62 5.84
C GLU A 27 60.68 -15.19 7.02
N ALA A 28 59.55 -15.90 7.16
CA ALA A 28 58.62 -15.89 8.28
C ALA A 28 59.19 -16.55 9.56
N ASP A 29 58.83 -16.04 10.74
CA ASP A 29 58.26 -16.87 11.81
C ASP A 29 57.54 -16.01 12.85
N ALA A 30 56.55 -16.61 13.48
CA ALA A 30 55.66 -16.05 14.49
C ALA A 30 56.35 -15.83 15.84
N ASP A 31 55.81 -14.88 16.61
CA ASP A 31 55.30 -15.09 17.97
C ASP A 31 55.69 -14.04 19.03
N THR A 32 54.64 -13.65 19.76
CA THR A 32 54.51 -13.08 21.11
C THR A 32 55.35 -11.89 21.62
N SER A 33 54.57 -10.84 21.93
CA SER A 33 54.56 -10.07 23.19
C SER A 33 55.16 -8.64 23.22
N THR A 34 54.26 -7.75 23.62
CA THR A 34 54.37 -6.39 24.15
C THR A 34 55.74 -5.92 24.65
N GLN A 35 56.23 -4.83 24.06
CA GLN A 35 57.06 -3.86 24.76
C GLN A 35 56.74 -2.44 24.26
N SER A 36 56.15 -1.62 25.14
CA SER A 36 56.12 -0.17 24.96
C SER A 36 57.51 0.38 25.30
N ASP A 37 58.14 1.05 24.34
CA ASP A 37 59.22 1.99 24.61
C ASP A 37 58.86 3.35 24.00
N THR A 38 59.07 4.37 24.81
CA THR A 38 58.51 5.72 24.71
C THR A 38 59.47 6.66 23.98
N THR A 39 59.02 7.29 22.89
CA THR A 39 59.20 8.74 22.61
C THR A 39 58.38 9.13 21.37
N ASP A 40 57.07 9.38 21.54
CA ASP A 40 56.41 10.48 20.83
C ASP A 40 55.21 10.97 21.66
N THR A 41 55.05 12.28 21.76
CA THR A 41 54.07 12.95 22.62
C THR A 41 53.01 13.63 21.77
N ASN A 42 51.74 13.17 21.90
CA ASN A 42 50.51 13.68 21.26
C ASN A 42 50.44 13.41 19.75
N VAL A 43 49.55 12.58 19.20
CA VAL A 43 48.07 12.54 19.28
C VAL A 43 47.63 11.10 18.96
N THR A 44 46.48 10.66 19.46
CA THR A 44 45.80 9.45 18.96
C THR A 44 45.36 9.69 17.51
N ASP A 45 46.27 9.48 16.57
CA ASP A 45 46.05 9.55 15.11
C ASP A 45 45.26 8.33 14.66
N THR A 46 44.00 8.25 15.09
CA THR A 46 43.07 7.21 14.64
C THR A 46 42.29 7.76 13.47
N LEU A 47 42.77 7.46 12.27
CA LEU A 47 42.00 7.64 11.04
C LEU A 47 40.64 6.92 11.18
N VAL A 48 39.59 7.59 10.73
CA VAL A 48 38.22 7.06 10.70
C VAL A 48 37.90 6.61 9.28
N GLY A 49 37.48 5.35 9.13
CA GLY A 49 37.10 4.82 7.82
C GLY A 49 35.86 5.51 7.25
N ILE A 50 35.86 5.75 5.94
CA ILE A 50 34.71 6.27 5.19
C ILE A 50 34.07 5.06 4.47
N PRO A 51 32.84 4.65 4.84
CA PRO A 51 32.22 3.45 4.27
C PRO A 51 31.75 3.60 2.81
N ASP A 52 31.44 4.82 2.38
CA ASP A 52 30.95 5.12 1.04
C ASP A 52 32.11 5.57 0.14
N ASP A 53 32.49 4.71 -0.82
CA ASP A 53 33.61 5.00 -1.73
C ASP A 53 33.36 6.23 -2.60
N ALA A 54 32.09 6.53 -2.95
CA ALA A 54 31.76 7.72 -3.73
C ALA A 54 31.93 8.99 -2.91
N PHE A 55 31.63 8.94 -1.62
CA PHE A 55 31.92 10.04 -0.69
C PHE A 55 33.44 10.20 -0.51
N GLY A 56 34.16 9.12 -0.21
CA GLY A 56 35.60 9.15 0.02
C GLY A 56 36.41 9.62 -1.19
N GLU A 57 36.12 9.09 -2.38
CA GLU A 57 36.81 9.46 -3.62
C GLU A 57 36.53 10.92 -4.00
N TYR A 58 35.31 11.41 -3.75
CA TYR A 58 34.98 12.82 -3.99
C TYR A 58 35.72 13.75 -3.02
N LEU A 59 35.81 13.40 -1.73
CA LEU A 59 36.62 14.18 -0.79
C LEU A 59 38.10 14.20 -1.17
N SER A 60 38.63 13.07 -1.65
CA SER A 60 40.00 12.98 -2.18
C SER A 60 40.21 13.87 -3.40
N TYR A 61 39.27 13.86 -4.36
CA TYR A 61 39.27 14.75 -5.52
C TYR A 61 39.27 16.23 -5.14
N LEU A 62 38.48 16.60 -4.14
CA LEU A 62 38.43 17.96 -3.58
C LEU A 62 39.69 18.34 -2.80
N SER A 63 40.64 17.41 -2.64
CA SER A 63 41.88 17.60 -1.87
C SER A 63 41.58 18.02 -0.42
N VAL A 64 40.56 17.41 0.19
CA VAL A 64 40.17 17.68 1.57
C VAL A 64 41.31 17.27 2.52
N PRO A 65 41.80 18.17 3.40
CA PRO A 65 42.87 17.85 4.34
C PRO A 65 42.51 16.66 5.24
N GLY A 66 43.45 15.74 5.40
CA GLY A 66 43.30 14.55 6.25
C GLY A 66 42.59 13.37 5.60
N VAL A 67 42.15 13.47 4.35
CA VAL A 67 41.59 12.33 3.61
C VAL A 67 42.73 11.50 3.03
N VAL A 68 42.69 10.20 3.27
CA VAL A 68 43.71 9.23 2.86
C VAL A 68 43.03 8.11 2.08
N GLU A 69 43.60 7.77 0.92
CA GLU A 69 43.27 6.52 0.22
C GLU A 69 44.14 5.40 0.78
N ASN A 70 43.49 4.36 1.27
CA ASN A 70 44.15 3.23 1.92
C ASN A 70 44.63 2.21 0.88
N ASP A 71 45.61 1.39 1.27
CA ASP A 71 46.15 0.33 0.43
C ASP A 71 45.09 -0.68 -0.03
N ALA A 72 45.33 -1.28 -1.20
CA ALA A 72 44.48 -2.33 -1.75
C ALA A 72 44.37 -3.52 -0.77
N GLY A 73 43.18 -3.71 -0.18
CA GLY A 73 42.88 -4.75 0.81
C GLY A 73 42.51 -4.22 2.21
N ALA A 74 42.56 -2.90 2.44
CA ALA A 74 42.04 -2.28 3.65
C ALA A 74 40.52 -2.46 3.79
N ALA A 75 40.01 -2.40 5.03
CA ALA A 75 38.59 -2.58 5.34
C ALA A 75 37.68 -1.48 4.73
N THR A 76 38.20 -0.27 4.59
CA THR A 76 37.60 0.83 3.81
C THR A 76 38.64 1.35 2.82
N ARG A 77 38.21 1.77 1.62
CA ARG A 77 39.12 2.36 0.62
C ARG A 77 39.60 3.74 1.03
N PHE A 78 38.76 4.51 1.72
CA PHE A 78 39.10 5.85 2.19
C PHE A 78 38.97 5.93 3.71
N SER A 79 39.79 6.81 4.30
CA SER A 79 39.70 7.22 5.69
C SER A 79 39.93 8.73 5.81
N LEU A 80 39.53 9.32 6.94
CA LEU A 80 39.80 10.71 7.27
C LEU A 80 40.45 10.87 8.65
N ASP A 81 41.25 11.92 8.80
CA ASP A 81 41.74 12.43 10.08
C ASP A 81 40.78 13.50 10.65
N PRO A 82 40.06 13.21 11.75
CA PRO A 82 39.16 14.15 12.41
C PRO A 82 39.78 15.51 12.77
N ASP A 83 41.08 15.53 13.09
CA ASP A 83 41.77 16.74 13.52
C ASP A 83 42.13 17.68 12.37
N LEU A 84 42.24 17.16 11.15
CA LEU A 84 42.49 17.97 9.96
C LEU A 84 41.18 18.43 9.31
N VAL A 85 40.19 17.55 9.20
CA VAL A 85 38.90 17.89 8.54
C VAL A 85 38.09 18.93 9.30
N LYS A 86 38.31 19.11 10.61
CA LYS A 86 37.64 20.15 11.41
C LYS A 86 37.90 21.58 10.92
N SER A 87 38.95 21.79 10.12
CA SER A 87 39.31 23.10 9.53
C SER A 87 38.60 23.41 8.21
N VAL A 88 37.94 22.41 7.62
CA VAL A 88 37.21 22.54 6.35
C VAL A 88 35.94 23.33 6.58
N THR A 89 35.68 24.29 5.68
CA THR A 89 34.55 25.23 5.78
C THR A 89 33.50 25.02 4.70
N GLU A 90 33.84 24.32 3.61
CA GLU A 90 32.95 24.08 2.48
C GLU A 90 33.12 22.67 1.93
N LEU A 91 32.01 22.01 1.60
CA LEU A 91 31.96 20.71 0.94
C LEU A 91 30.94 20.72 -0.22
N PRO A 92 31.40 20.80 -1.48
CA PRO A 92 30.53 20.83 -2.67
C PRO A 92 30.32 19.44 -3.30
N LEU A 93 29.54 18.58 -2.65
CA LEU A 93 29.35 17.16 -3.03
C LEU A 93 28.17 16.97 -4.00
N SER A 94 28.23 17.58 -5.18
CA SER A 94 27.14 17.54 -6.18
C SER A 94 27.28 16.38 -7.17
N LYS A 95 26.17 15.72 -7.48
CA LYS A 95 26.08 14.65 -8.50
C LYS A 95 25.07 14.98 -9.61
N THR A 96 24.94 16.26 -9.95
CA THR A 96 24.22 16.72 -11.16
C THR A 96 24.91 16.23 -12.43
N THR A 97 24.21 16.23 -13.57
CA THR A 97 24.80 15.78 -14.86
C THR A 97 26.11 16.50 -15.20
N SER A 98 26.17 17.81 -14.95
CA SER A 98 27.40 18.61 -15.16
C SER A 98 28.51 18.18 -14.21
N ALA A 99 28.22 18.05 -12.91
CA ALA A 99 29.20 17.62 -11.92
C ALA A 99 29.72 16.20 -12.21
N VAL A 100 28.85 15.24 -12.52
CA VAL A 100 29.25 13.88 -12.91
C VAL A 100 30.19 13.91 -14.12
N THR A 101 29.88 14.72 -15.13
CA THR A 101 30.75 14.86 -16.30
C THR A 101 32.14 15.38 -15.93
N GLU A 102 32.23 16.38 -15.04
CA GLU A 102 33.49 16.90 -14.53
C GLU A 102 34.29 15.85 -13.75
N LEU A 103 33.64 15.11 -12.85
CA LEU A 103 34.26 14.04 -12.06
C LEU A 103 34.74 12.88 -12.95
N THR A 104 33.96 12.48 -13.95
CA THR A 104 34.37 11.45 -14.92
C THR A 104 35.58 11.91 -15.72
N ASN A 105 35.60 13.17 -16.17
CA ASN A 105 36.74 13.73 -16.89
C ASN A 105 37.99 13.85 -16.00
N ALA A 106 37.81 14.01 -14.69
CA ALA A 106 38.88 13.95 -13.70
C ALA A 106 39.34 12.51 -13.37
N GLY A 107 38.68 11.49 -13.92
CA GLY A 107 39.07 10.09 -13.79
C GLY A 107 38.51 9.38 -12.56
N LEU A 108 37.53 9.95 -11.87
CA LEU A 108 36.91 9.30 -10.71
C LEU A 108 36.13 8.07 -11.14
N THR A 109 36.37 6.96 -10.43
CA THR A 109 35.70 5.67 -10.70
C THR A 109 34.26 5.64 -10.21
N THR A 110 33.94 6.47 -9.22
CA THR A 110 32.63 6.61 -8.59
C THR A 110 31.87 7.85 -9.08
N ALA A 111 32.31 8.46 -10.18
CA ALA A 111 31.80 9.75 -10.66
C ALA A 111 30.27 9.81 -10.78
N ASP A 112 29.65 8.77 -11.34
CA ASP A 112 28.20 8.63 -11.52
C ASP A 112 27.48 7.91 -10.36
N GLN A 113 28.24 7.32 -9.44
CA GLN A 113 27.71 6.71 -8.23
C GLN A 113 27.22 7.79 -7.27
N LYS A 114 25.97 7.64 -6.80
CA LYS A 114 25.34 8.55 -5.85
C LYS A 114 25.87 8.28 -4.44
N ILE A 115 26.14 9.33 -3.69
CA ILE A 115 26.49 9.20 -2.27
C ILE A 115 25.23 8.75 -1.52
N THR A 116 25.38 7.72 -0.68
CA THR A 116 24.29 7.14 0.12
C THR A 116 24.57 7.22 1.62
N ASN A 117 25.84 7.14 2.02
CA ASN A 117 26.26 7.20 3.41
C ASN A 117 27.29 8.32 3.63
N LEU A 118 27.00 9.21 4.59
CA LEU A 118 27.82 10.36 4.96
C LEU A 118 28.55 10.17 6.30
N GLU A 119 28.67 8.93 6.79
CA GLU A 119 29.48 8.64 7.97
C GLU A 119 30.90 9.20 7.79
N GLY A 120 31.32 10.03 8.75
CA GLY A 120 32.52 10.86 8.68
C GLY A 120 32.22 12.36 8.63
N LEU A 121 31.05 12.76 8.13
CA LEU A 121 30.64 14.17 8.04
C LEU A 121 30.60 14.86 9.41
N GLN A 122 30.31 14.13 10.50
CA GLN A 122 30.24 14.66 11.85
C GLN A 122 31.55 15.29 12.38
N TYR A 123 32.70 14.98 11.75
CA TYR A 123 34.00 15.52 12.12
C TYR A 123 34.30 16.88 11.46
N PHE A 124 33.52 17.30 10.47
CA PHE A 124 33.65 18.59 9.78
C PHE A 124 33.04 19.74 10.61
N VAL A 125 33.39 19.84 11.89
CA VAL A 125 32.78 20.80 12.84
C VAL A 125 33.04 22.28 12.49
N GLY A 126 33.95 22.54 11.54
CA GLY A 126 34.23 23.86 10.96
C GLY A 126 33.32 24.25 9.79
N LEU A 127 32.49 23.33 9.30
CA LEU A 127 31.74 23.50 8.06
C LEU A 127 30.71 24.64 8.16
N GLU A 128 30.75 25.54 7.19
CA GLU A 128 29.79 26.64 7.01
C GLU A 128 28.87 26.40 5.81
N THR A 129 29.35 25.69 4.78
CA THR A 129 28.58 25.39 3.57
C THR A 129 28.63 23.90 3.24
N LEU A 130 27.46 23.27 3.07
CA LEU A 130 27.33 21.89 2.62
C LEU A 130 26.39 21.81 1.41
N THR A 131 26.92 21.34 0.28
CA THR A 131 26.12 21.02 -0.90
C THR A 131 26.12 19.52 -1.12
N LEU A 132 24.94 18.92 -1.24
CA LEU A 132 24.69 17.48 -1.44
C LEU A 132 23.78 17.21 -2.64
N THR A 133 23.65 18.15 -3.56
CA THR A 133 22.64 18.11 -4.64
C THR A 133 22.72 16.86 -5.52
N SER A 134 21.57 16.24 -5.79
CA SER A 134 21.40 15.08 -6.67
C SER A 134 22.11 13.82 -6.17
N ASN A 135 22.08 13.54 -4.86
CA ASN A 135 22.57 12.28 -4.29
C ASN A 135 21.41 11.33 -3.90
N ALA A 136 21.71 10.22 -3.21
CA ALA A 136 20.74 9.24 -2.75
C ALA A 136 20.77 9.10 -1.22
N VAL A 137 21.05 10.21 -0.52
CA VAL A 137 21.14 10.26 0.94
C VAL A 137 19.74 10.09 1.53
N THR A 138 19.57 9.11 2.43
CA THR A 138 18.31 8.80 3.11
C THR A 138 18.26 9.32 4.55
N SER A 139 19.41 9.62 5.14
CA SER A 139 19.53 10.24 6.46
C SER A 139 20.72 11.20 6.50
N LEU A 140 20.58 12.28 7.25
CA LEU A 140 21.62 13.29 7.39
C LEU A 140 21.68 13.77 8.86
N ASP A 141 22.83 13.56 9.50
CA ASP A 141 23.13 14.11 10.82
C ASP A 141 24.05 15.33 10.68
N VAL A 142 23.49 16.52 10.92
CA VAL A 142 24.23 17.79 10.95
C VAL A 142 24.43 18.34 12.36
N THR A 143 24.16 17.56 13.41
CA THR A 143 24.12 18.06 14.80
C THR A 143 25.47 18.56 15.31
N LYS A 144 26.58 18.10 14.71
CA LYS A 144 27.95 18.57 15.00
C LYS A 144 28.38 19.76 14.14
N LEU A 145 27.67 20.06 13.06
CA LEU A 145 27.96 21.14 12.11
C LEU A 145 27.38 22.47 12.63
N THR A 146 27.73 22.84 13.86
CA THR A 146 27.13 23.99 14.57
C THR A 146 27.42 25.35 13.92
N LYS A 147 28.36 25.41 12.98
CA LYS A 147 28.71 26.60 12.19
C LYS A 147 28.03 26.67 10.81
N LEU A 148 27.21 25.66 10.46
CA LEU A 148 26.57 25.56 9.16
C LEU A 148 25.64 26.77 8.92
N LYS A 149 25.85 27.45 7.80
CA LYS A 149 25.10 28.63 7.33
C LYS A 149 24.31 28.35 6.07
N ASP A 150 24.86 27.56 5.15
CA ASP A 150 24.20 27.15 3.91
C ASP A 150 24.15 25.62 3.82
N LEU A 151 22.92 25.09 3.76
CA LEU A 151 22.64 23.69 3.52
C LEU A 151 21.83 23.56 2.23
N GLU A 152 22.46 23.06 1.18
CA GLU A 152 21.80 22.67 -0.06
C GLU A 152 21.85 21.15 -0.23
N MET A 153 20.69 20.51 -0.29
CA MET A 153 20.57 19.06 -0.41
C MET A 153 19.44 18.66 -1.37
N ASN A 154 19.16 19.52 -2.36
CA ASN A 154 18.17 19.29 -3.41
C ASN A 154 18.29 17.89 -4.02
N PHE A 155 17.15 17.24 -4.25
CA PHE A 155 17.06 15.93 -4.91
C PHE A 155 17.80 14.83 -4.15
N ASN A 156 17.54 14.74 -2.83
CA ASN A 156 17.88 13.61 -1.96
C ASN A 156 16.60 12.94 -1.42
N LEU A 157 16.76 11.97 -0.51
CA LEU A 157 15.70 11.06 -0.04
C LEU A 157 15.54 11.10 1.51
N VAL A 158 15.82 12.25 2.13
CA VAL A 158 15.76 12.47 3.59
C VAL A 158 14.34 12.88 4.02
N GLY A 159 13.58 11.93 4.55
CA GLY A 159 12.21 12.19 5.04
C GLY A 159 12.09 12.90 6.40
N SER A 160 13.20 13.04 7.13
CA SER A 160 13.27 13.74 8.43
C SER A 160 14.63 14.40 8.61
N LEU A 161 14.63 15.65 9.06
CA LEU A 161 15.84 16.46 9.21
C LEU A 161 15.82 17.23 10.55
N ASP A 162 16.82 17.01 11.38
CA ASP A 162 17.03 17.76 12.64
C ASP A 162 18.03 18.90 12.41
N LEU A 163 17.55 20.14 12.52
CA LEU A 163 18.36 21.36 12.39
C LEU A 163 18.49 22.13 13.73
N SER A 164 18.10 21.51 14.85
CA SER A 164 18.06 22.14 16.17
C SER A 164 19.42 22.59 16.71
N LYS A 165 20.52 22.09 16.13
CA LYS A 165 21.90 22.43 16.49
C LYS A 165 22.60 23.34 15.48
N ASN A 166 21.86 23.87 14.51
CA ASN A 166 22.38 24.74 13.45
C ASN A 166 21.74 26.13 13.51
N PRO A 167 21.86 26.87 14.64
CA PRO A 167 21.20 28.17 14.80
C PRO A 167 21.76 29.26 13.88
N ALA A 168 22.95 29.05 13.31
CA ALA A 168 23.59 29.94 12.34
C ALA A 168 23.11 29.72 10.90
N LEU A 169 22.18 28.78 10.66
CA LEU A 169 21.68 28.47 9.32
C LEU A 169 20.91 29.68 8.74
N GLU A 170 21.42 30.22 7.64
CA GLU A 170 20.86 31.35 6.90
C GLU A 170 20.12 30.88 5.64
N VAL A 171 20.55 29.76 5.07
CA VAL A 171 20.04 29.22 3.81
C VAL A 171 19.75 27.72 3.94
N LEU A 172 18.52 27.35 3.63
CA LEU A 172 18.10 25.96 3.49
C LEU A 172 17.47 25.73 2.11
N ARG A 173 18.12 24.89 1.30
CA ARG A 173 17.62 24.44 0.01
C ARG A 173 17.46 22.93 0.00
N TYR A 174 16.23 22.48 0.14
CA TYR A 174 15.90 21.08 0.02
C TYR A 174 14.60 20.87 -0.75
N GLY A 175 14.68 20.87 -2.08
CA GLY A 175 13.63 20.37 -2.94
C GLY A 175 13.60 18.84 -2.96
N ALA A 176 12.41 18.27 -2.86
CA ALA A 176 12.23 16.82 -2.88
C ALA A 176 12.68 16.21 -4.22
N SER A 177 13.22 14.98 -4.17
CA SER A 177 13.50 14.22 -5.39
C SER A 177 12.20 13.78 -6.06
N SER A 178 12.13 13.78 -7.39
CA SER A 178 11.04 13.13 -8.13
C SER A 178 11.01 11.62 -7.91
N SER A 179 12.10 11.02 -7.44
CA SER A 179 12.19 9.59 -7.11
C SER A 179 11.85 9.27 -5.64
N ALA A 180 11.57 10.28 -4.80
CA ALA A 180 11.26 10.06 -3.40
C ALA A 180 9.85 9.48 -3.22
N ASN A 181 9.74 8.42 -2.43
CA ASN A 181 8.46 7.92 -1.92
C ASN A 181 7.98 8.77 -0.72
N GLU A 182 6.78 8.48 -0.20
CA GLU A 182 6.14 9.24 0.89
C GLU A 182 6.98 9.31 2.18
N SER A 183 7.73 8.25 2.52
CA SER A 183 8.62 8.25 3.70
C SER A 183 9.93 9.01 3.49
N GLN A 184 10.20 9.45 2.26
CA GLN A 184 11.43 10.12 1.82
C GLN A 184 11.19 11.60 1.48
N ARG A 185 10.02 12.12 1.82
CA ARG A 185 9.62 13.53 1.72
C ARG A 185 9.34 14.06 3.12
N LEU A 186 9.62 15.34 3.33
CA LEU A 186 9.33 15.98 4.61
C LEU A 186 7.80 16.12 4.77
N LYS A 187 7.25 15.56 5.85
CA LYS A 187 5.87 15.82 6.29
C LYS A 187 5.77 16.99 7.26
N SER A 188 6.87 17.28 7.95
CA SER A 188 7.03 18.39 8.89
C SER A 188 8.52 18.71 9.04
N ILE A 189 8.83 19.94 9.46
CA ILE A 189 10.18 20.34 9.86
C ILE A 189 10.09 21.36 11.00
N ASP A 190 10.92 21.19 12.03
CA ASP A 190 11.07 22.16 13.10
C ASP A 190 12.21 23.13 12.76
N LEU A 191 11.86 24.40 12.55
CA LEU A 191 12.80 25.48 12.24
C LEU A 191 12.94 26.49 13.40
N SER A 192 12.41 26.17 14.58
CA SER A 192 12.35 27.09 15.72
C SER A 192 13.72 27.56 16.21
N ALA A 193 14.76 26.75 16.05
CA ALA A 193 16.14 27.10 16.41
C ALA A 193 16.87 27.92 15.33
N ASN A 194 16.38 27.93 14.09
CA ASN A 194 17.06 28.50 12.92
C ASN A 194 16.63 29.96 12.67
N THR A 195 16.76 30.77 13.71
CA THR A 195 16.30 32.18 13.71
C THR A 195 17.05 33.08 12.72
N ALA A 196 18.19 32.64 12.21
CA ALA A 196 18.99 33.33 11.20
C ALA A 196 18.54 33.08 9.75
N LEU A 197 17.56 32.19 9.51
CA LEU A 197 17.10 31.85 8.16
C LEU A 197 16.62 33.06 7.38
N ARG A 198 17.10 33.17 6.13
CA ARG A 198 16.76 34.20 5.14
C ARG A 198 16.20 33.60 3.85
N HIS A 199 16.63 32.39 3.52
CA HIS A 199 16.29 31.66 2.31
C HIS A 199 15.77 30.27 2.67
N LEU A 200 14.50 30.01 2.35
CA LEU A 200 13.85 28.73 2.59
C LEU A 200 13.25 28.18 1.29
N TYR A 201 13.79 27.07 0.82
CA TYR A 201 13.31 26.36 -0.36
C TYR A 201 13.01 24.90 0.01
N LEU A 202 11.73 24.57 0.13
CA LEU A 202 11.21 23.25 0.51
C LEU A 202 10.18 22.74 -0.50
N LYS A 203 10.47 22.93 -1.79
CA LYS A 203 9.58 22.56 -2.89
C LYS A 203 9.31 21.05 -2.98
N GLY A 204 8.06 20.66 -3.19
CA GLY A 204 7.67 19.31 -3.61
C GLY A 204 7.67 18.24 -2.50
N HIS A 205 7.69 18.64 -1.24
CA HIS A 205 7.55 17.72 -0.11
C HIS A 205 6.08 17.39 0.17
N ASP A 206 5.78 16.91 1.37
CA ASP A 206 4.43 16.52 1.83
C ASP A 206 3.96 17.42 2.98
N LEU A 207 4.39 18.69 2.97
CA LEU A 207 4.03 19.67 4.00
C LEU A 207 2.58 20.12 3.84
N THR A 208 1.80 19.96 4.90
CA THR A 208 0.43 20.53 4.99
C THR A 208 0.40 21.84 5.76
N ALA A 209 1.42 22.13 6.57
CA ALA A 209 1.61 23.39 7.27
C ALA A 209 3.09 23.55 7.65
N ILE A 210 3.49 24.77 8.01
CA ILE A 210 4.81 25.06 8.57
C ILE A 210 4.72 26.20 9.59
N ASP A 211 5.41 26.06 10.73
CA ASP A 211 5.54 27.15 11.70
C ASP A 211 6.82 27.95 11.40
N LEU A 212 6.65 29.21 11.01
CA LEU A 212 7.74 30.16 10.77
C LEU A 212 7.74 31.32 11.77
N SER A 213 7.03 31.20 12.89
CA SER A 213 6.91 32.26 13.90
C SER A 213 8.25 32.68 14.52
N ASN A 214 9.24 31.78 14.53
CA ASN A 214 10.59 32.02 15.04
C ASN A 214 11.62 32.37 13.94
N ASN A 215 11.19 32.55 12.69
CA ASN A 215 12.07 32.82 11.55
C ASN A 215 11.79 34.20 10.91
N PRO A 216 11.84 35.31 11.68
CA PRO A 216 11.42 36.62 11.20
C PRO A 216 12.32 37.22 10.12
N ASN A 217 13.48 36.62 9.86
CA ASN A 217 14.50 37.12 8.93
C ASN A 217 14.37 36.54 7.50
N ILE A 218 13.36 35.70 7.23
CA ILE A 218 13.11 35.17 5.89
C ILE A 218 12.65 36.32 4.98
N ASP A 219 13.56 36.79 4.13
CA ASP A 219 13.35 37.95 3.25
C ASP A 219 13.92 37.77 1.83
N GLU A 220 14.59 36.66 1.52
CA GLU A 220 15.19 36.41 0.21
C GLU A 220 14.34 35.48 -0.67
N VAL A 221 14.06 34.27 -0.18
CA VAL A 221 13.31 33.23 -0.90
C VAL A 221 12.44 32.45 0.09
N LEU A 222 11.20 32.22 -0.29
CA LEU A 222 10.26 31.33 0.38
C LEU A 222 9.49 30.54 -0.68
N ASP A 223 9.97 29.35 -0.99
CA ASP A 223 9.35 28.46 -1.97
C ASP A 223 8.89 27.16 -1.29
N LEU A 224 7.58 27.07 -1.08
CA LEU A 224 6.89 25.88 -0.62
C LEU A 224 5.98 25.30 -1.72
N SER A 225 6.22 25.61 -3.00
CA SER A 225 5.40 25.09 -4.10
C SER A 225 5.43 23.56 -4.18
N ASP A 226 4.41 22.97 -4.82
CA ASP A 226 4.23 21.53 -5.00
C ASP A 226 4.10 20.72 -3.68
N ASN A 227 3.90 21.39 -2.55
CA ASN A 227 3.46 20.77 -1.30
C ASN A 227 1.92 20.73 -1.26
N PRO A 228 1.31 19.71 -0.62
CA PRO A 228 -0.15 19.53 -0.60
C PRO A 228 -0.90 20.59 0.21
N GLY A 229 -0.23 21.28 1.13
CA GLY A 229 -0.88 22.30 1.94
C GLY A 229 -2.04 21.79 2.78
N PRO A 230 -2.81 22.69 3.42
CA PRO A 230 -3.93 22.26 4.25
C PRO A 230 -5.11 21.60 3.53
N ASP A 231 -5.36 21.93 2.27
CA ASP A 231 -6.43 21.33 1.47
C ASP A 231 -6.05 19.95 0.89
N GLY A 232 -4.76 19.60 0.88
CA GLY A 232 -4.26 18.33 0.33
C GLY A 232 -3.96 18.39 -1.17
N ASP A 233 -4.22 19.51 -1.85
CA ASP A 233 -4.00 19.72 -3.27
C ASP A 233 -2.65 20.42 -3.51
N ARG A 234 -1.74 19.73 -4.21
CA ARG A 234 -0.42 20.28 -4.54
C ARG A 234 -0.46 21.43 -5.55
N SER A 235 -1.57 21.62 -6.23
CA SER A 235 -1.72 22.60 -7.31
C SER A 235 -2.17 23.98 -6.81
N THR A 236 -2.69 24.05 -5.58
CA THR A 236 -3.17 25.28 -4.94
C THR A 236 -2.10 25.84 -4.00
N PRO A 237 -1.74 27.13 -4.10
CA PRO A 237 -0.85 27.75 -3.13
C PRO A 237 -1.66 28.19 -1.90
N ASP A 238 -1.65 27.39 -0.83
CA ASP A 238 -2.52 27.62 0.32
C ASP A 238 -1.81 27.57 1.70
N ILE A 239 -0.52 27.24 1.79
CA ILE A 239 0.21 27.17 3.07
C ILE A 239 0.31 28.56 3.72
N PRO A 240 -0.33 28.79 4.89
CA PRO A 240 -0.31 30.08 5.54
C PRO A 240 1.03 30.34 6.21
N VAL A 241 1.61 31.53 6.00
CA VAL A 241 2.85 31.98 6.66
C VAL A 241 2.65 33.34 7.34
N PRO A 242 3.46 33.70 8.36
CA PRO A 242 3.34 34.98 9.04
C PRO A 242 3.37 36.16 8.05
N ASP A 243 2.44 37.11 8.20
CA ASP A 243 2.28 38.23 7.27
C ASP A 243 3.56 39.03 7.05
N ALA A 244 4.34 39.23 8.11
CA ALA A 244 5.61 39.95 8.05
C ALA A 244 6.61 39.26 7.12
N ILE A 245 6.66 37.91 7.14
CA ILE A 245 7.51 37.12 6.24
C ILE A 245 6.93 37.20 4.82
N TYR A 246 5.61 36.99 4.67
CA TYR A 246 4.95 37.08 3.37
C TYR A 246 5.22 38.42 2.68
N ASP A 247 5.17 39.53 3.42
CA ASP A 247 5.40 40.88 2.90
C ASP A 247 6.88 41.22 2.69
N ALA A 248 7.79 40.57 3.43
CA ALA A 248 9.23 40.77 3.29
C ALA A 248 9.82 40.06 2.06
N VAL A 249 9.31 38.87 1.71
CA VAL A 249 9.83 38.07 0.60
C VAL A 249 9.35 38.62 -0.76
N PRO A 250 10.24 38.80 -1.76
CA PRO A 250 9.86 39.21 -3.11
C PRO A 250 8.82 38.27 -3.76
N GLU A 251 7.85 38.85 -4.47
CA GLU A 251 6.76 38.07 -5.12
C GLU A 251 7.27 36.99 -6.07
N ALA A 252 8.38 37.23 -6.77
CA ALA A 252 8.98 36.27 -7.70
C ALA A 252 9.56 35.02 -7.02
N THR A 253 9.82 35.07 -5.71
CA THR A 253 10.44 34.00 -4.93
C THR A 253 9.57 33.56 -3.76
N ARG A 254 8.31 33.99 -3.72
CA ARG A 254 7.30 33.66 -2.71
C ARG A 254 6.25 32.74 -3.34
N LEU A 255 6.50 31.43 -3.31
CA LEU A 255 5.71 30.42 -4.03
C LEU A 255 5.11 29.40 -3.05
N GLY A 256 3.89 28.92 -3.34
CA GLY A 256 3.20 27.91 -2.52
C GLY A 256 2.71 28.41 -1.15
N VAL A 257 2.62 29.73 -0.94
CA VAL A 257 2.25 30.31 0.37
C VAL A 257 1.16 31.37 0.28
N THR A 258 0.43 31.57 1.37
CA THR A 258 -0.58 32.62 1.58
C THR A 258 -0.29 33.42 2.85
N LYS A 259 -0.88 34.63 2.95
CA LYS A 259 -0.84 35.41 4.20
C LYS A 259 -1.68 34.72 5.27
N ALA A 260 -1.12 34.54 6.47
CA ALA A 260 -1.85 34.01 7.61
C ALA A 260 -3.11 34.84 7.97
N SER A 261 -3.06 36.18 7.89
CA SER A 261 -4.24 37.02 8.15
C SER A 261 -5.23 37.14 6.99
N GLY A 262 -4.81 36.72 5.78
CA GLY A 262 -5.60 36.84 4.56
C GLY A 262 -6.26 35.54 4.11
N ALA A 263 -5.82 34.38 4.62
CA ALA A 263 -6.40 33.10 4.30
C ALA A 263 -7.71 32.90 5.10
N PRO A 264 -8.86 32.65 4.44
CA PRO A 264 -10.06 32.24 5.15
C PRO A 264 -9.79 30.93 5.88
N VAL A 265 -10.40 30.75 7.06
CA VAL A 265 -10.46 29.42 7.69
C VAL A 265 -11.20 28.52 6.70
N GLN A 266 -10.56 27.45 6.26
CA GLN A 266 -11.12 26.45 5.36
C GLN A 266 -11.22 25.12 6.09
N VAL A 267 -12.27 24.35 5.80
CA VAL A 267 -12.45 22.98 6.29
C VAL A 267 -12.31 22.00 5.12
N SER A 268 -11.60 20.89 5.35
CA SER A 268 -11.47 19.78 4.41
C SER A 268 -11.87 18.46 5.08
N LEU A 269 -12.50 17.57 4.32
CA LEU A 269 -12.78 16.20 4.76
C LEU A 269 -11.64 15.24 4.35
N SER A 270 -11.33 14.29 5.22
CA SER A 270 -10.49 13.12 4.92
C SER A 270 -11.09 11.86 5.52
N VAL A 271 -10.75 10.69 4.99
CA VAL A 271 -11.21 9.39 5.51
C VAL A 271 -10.06 8.39 5.64
N ASP A 272 -10.07 7.59 6.70
CA ASP A 272 -9.10 6.51 6.95
C ASP A 272 -9.72 5.34 7.71
N PRO A 273 -9.66 4.09 7.18
CA PRO A 273 -9.33 3.75 5.79
C PRO A 273 -10.44 4.17 4.80
N SER A 274 -10.12 4.25 3.51
CA SER A 274 -11.09 4.53 2.43
C SER A 274 -11.80 3.29 1.88
N ALA A 275 -11.44 2.09 2.37
CA ALA A 275 -12.13 0.84 2.06
C ALA A 275 -12.21 -0.02 3.32
N VAL A 276 -13.36 -0.64 3.54
CA VAL A 276 -13.67 -1.48 4.71
C VAL A 276 -14.42 -2.74 4.27
N ALA A 277 -14.24 -3.83 5.00
CA ALA A 277 -15.06 -5.03 4.80
C ALA A 277 -16.46 -4.82 5.39
N GLU A 278 -17.46 -5.43 4.76
CA GLU A 278 -18.84 -5.43 5.23
C GLU A 278 -19.02 -6.12 6.59
N ALA A 279 -18.15 -7.08 6.92
CA ALA A 279 -17.93 -7.69 8.25
C ALA A 279 -17.59 -6.73 9.42
N GLY A 280 -18.40 -5.70 9.65
CA GLY A 280 -18.26 -4.72 10.72
C GLY A 280 -17.08 -3.77 10.57
N GLY A 281 -16.58 -3.57 9.34
CA GLY A 281 -15.47 -2.67 9.06
C GLY A 281 -15.76 -1.21 9.46
N VAL A 282 -14.72 -0.48 9.86
CA VAL A 282 -14.87 0.89 10.40
C VAL A 282 -13.95 1.87 9.68
N ALA A 283 -14.53 2.99 9.23
CA ALA A 283 -13.82 4.12 8.67
C ALA A 283 -14.00 5.38 9.52
N THR A 284 -12.93 6.16 9.72
CA THR A 284 -12.98 7.43 10.43
C THR A 284 -12.98 8.59 9.45
N ILE A 285 -14.03 9.40 9.47
CA ILE A 285 -14.13 10.63 8.68
C ILE A 285 -13.69 11.79 9.57
N THR A 286 -12.74 12.59 9.08
CA THR A 286 -12.15 13.72 9.80
C THR A 286 -12.40 15.02 9.04
N ALA A 287 -13.00 15.99 9.70
CA ALA A 287 -12.99 17.38 9.26
C ALA A 287 -11.77 18.09 9.82
N ARG A 288 -10.98 18.76 8.98
CA ARG A 288 -9.73 19.43 9.35
C ARG A 288 -9.75 20.89 8.89
N LEU A 289 -9.38 21.78 9.79
CA LEU A 289 -9.17 23.20 9.48
C LEU A 289 -7.75 23.44 8.98
N ASN A 290 -7.61 24.39 8.05
CA ASN A 290 -6.31 24.86 7.58
C ASN A 290 -5.52 25.68 8.60
N ARG A 291 -6.23 26.21 9.60
CA ARG A 291 -5.68 26.86 10.79
C ARG A 291 -6.70 26.81 11.91
N ALA A 292 -6.25 26.94 13.15
CA ALA A 292 -7.17 27.14 14.26
C ALA A 292 -8.05 28.38 14.01
N ALA A 293 -9.35 28.20 14.17
CA ALA A 293 -10.34 29.27 14.13
C ALA A 293 -10.45 29.92 15.52
N ASP A 294 -10.74 31.22 15.53
CA ASP A 294 -10.97 31.98 16.77
C ASP A 294 -12.41 31.80 17.31
N GLU A 295 -13.28 31.21 16.50
CA GLU A 295 -14.66 30.84 16.82
C GLU A 295 -14.93 29.37 16.46
N VAL A 296 -16.05 28.81 16.92
CA VAL A 296 -16.44 27.44 16.59
C VAL A 296 -16.75 27.32 15.09
N VAL A 297 -16.28 26.25 14.46
CA VAL A 297 -16.64 25.87 13.10
C VAL A 297 -17.62 24.70 13.14
N THR A 298 -18.71 24.77 12.39
CA THR A 298 -19.69 23.68 12.27
C THR A 298 -19.90 23.31 10.81
N LEU A 299 -20.11 22.03 10.54
CA LEU A 299 -20.47 21.51 9.23
C LEU A 299 -21.48 20.36 9.37
N ASP A 300 -22.32 20.19 8.36
CA ASP A 300 -23.20 19.03 8.19
C ASP A 300 -22.58 18.06 7.18
N LEU A 301 -22.90 16.77 7.32
CA LEU A 301 -22.47 15.71 6.42
C LEU A 301 -23.69 15.17 5.68
N ALA A 302 -23.73 15.40 4.37
CA ALA A 302 -24.68 14.77 3.47
C ALA A 302 -24.08 13.44 2.99
N VAL A 303 -24.90 12.40 2.90
CA VAL A 303 -24.45 11.07 2.47
C VAL A 303 -25.19 10.64 1.22
N SER A 304 -24.46 10.07 0.26
CA SER A 304 -24.94 9.47 -0.98
C SER A 304 -24.08 8.25 -1.32
N GLY A 305 -24.20 7.69 -2.52
CA GLY A 305 -23.48 6.50 -2.95
C GLY A 305 -24.43 5.40 -3.40
N THR A 306 -23.93 4.17 -3.49
CA THR A 306 -24.75 2.98 -3.79
C THR A 306 -25.28 2.32 -2.52
N ALA A 307 -24.51 2.41 -1.42
CA ALA A 307 -24.89 1.85 -0.14
C ALA A 307 -26.04 2.62 0.53
N THR A 308 -26.93 1.86 1.12
CA THR A 308 -28.12 2.19 1.89
C THR A 308 -27.81 2.28 3.38
N SER A 309 -28.23 3.39 4.01
CA SER A 309 -28.02 3.57 5.45
C SER A 309 -28.95 2.67 6.27
N GLY A 310 -28.36 1.93 7.20
CA GLY A 310 -29.05 0.99 8.09
C GLY A 310 -28.95 -0.46 7.62
N ASP A 311 -28.92 -0.67 6.31
CA ASP A 311 -28.73 -1.99 5.68
C ASP A 311 -27.23 -2.26 5.55
N ASP A 312 -26.46 -1.36 4.91
CA ASP A 312 -25.03 -1.60 4.60
C ASP A 312 -24.07 -0.82 5.52
N TYR A 313 -24.54 0.30 6.09
CA TYR A 313 -23.73 1.09 7.02
C TYR A 313 -24.53 1.95 8.02
N THR A 314 -23.84 2.34 9.09
CA THR A 314 -24.29 3.39 10.02
C THR A 314 -23.27 4.51 10.12
N LEU A 315 -23.73 5.75 10.34
CA LEU A 315 -22.89 6.92 10.58
C LEU A 315 -23.21 7.53 11.95
N ALA A 316 -22.20 7.62 12.82
CA ALA A 316 -22.40 8.00 14.23
C ALA A 316 -22.89 9.44 14.42
N ALA A 317 -22.50 10.35 13.54
CA ALA A 317 -22.93 11.74 13.53
C ALA A 317 -22.96 12.29 12.10
N THR A 318 -24.02 13.03 11.77
CA THR A 318 -24.21 13.75 10.50
C THR A 318 -23.87 15.24 10.60
N SER A 319 -23.33 15.69 11.74
CA SER A 319 -22.88 17.07 11.95
C SER A 319 -21.63 17.07 12.83
N LEU A 320 -20.65 17.90 12.49
CA LEU A 320 -19.40 18.06 13.23
C LEU A 320 -19.24 19.49 13.74
N SER A 321 -18.57 19.62 14.88
CA SER A 321 -18.24 20.90 15.51
C SER A 321 -16.77 20.90 15.93
N ILE A 322 -16.00 21.84 15.40
CA ILE A 322 -14.59 22.07 15.73
C ILE A 322 -14.54 23.29 16.67
N PRO A 323 -14.25 23.11 17.98
CA PRO A 323 -14.16 24.22 18.92
C PRO A 323 -13.11 25.25 18.52
N ALA A 324 -13.28 26.49 18.96
CA ALA A 324 -12.26 27.53 18.77
C ALA A 324 -10.90 27.08 19.34
N GLY A 325 -9.83 27.31 18.58
CA GLY A 325 -8.47 26.85 18.92
C GLY A 325 -8.15 25.41 18.51
N GLU A 326 -9.17 24.56 18.26
CA GLU A 326 -8.96 23.20 17.74
C GLU A 326 -8.86 23.20 16.21
N MET A 327 -8.30 22.12 15.67
CA MET A 327 -8.11 21.98 14.22
C MET A 327 -8.94 20.84 13.60
N THR A 328 -9.55 19.96 14.40
CA THR A 328 -10.21 18.76 13.85
C THR A 328 -11.44 18.33 14.64
N ALA A 329 -12.39 17.69 13.96
CA ALA A 329 -13.46 16.89 14.54
C ALA A 329 -13.68 15.62 13.69
N THR A 330 -14.20 14.55 14.30
CA THR A 330 -14.35 13.26 13.62
C THR A 330 -15.73 12.63 13.82
N THR A 331 -16.13 11.78 12.89
CA THR A 331 -17.27 10.85 12.99
C THR A 331 -16.85 9.48 12.46
N THR A 332 -17.57 8.43 12.84
CA THR A 332 -17.27 7.05 12.44
C THR A 332 -18.38 6.50 11.55
N LEU A 333 -17.97 5.91 10.44
CA LEU A 333 -18.79 5.05 9.59
C LEU A 333 -18.49 3.59 9.95
N THR A 334 -19.54 2.79 10.15
CA THR A 334 -19.43 1.37 10.45
C THR A 334 -20.26 0.59 9.45
N ALA A 335 -19.63 -0.33 8.72
CA ALA A 335 -20.31 -1.27 7.84
C ALA A 335 -21.18 -2.23 8.65
N VAL A 336 -22.29 -2.65 8.08
CA VAL A 336 -23.25 -3.57 8.68
C VAL A 336 -23.11 -4.89 7.95
N ASP A 337 -22.78 -5.93 8.71
CA ASP A 337 -22.59 -7.29 8.22
C ASP A 337 -23.95 -7.97 8.01
N ASP A 338 -24.20 -8.52 6.82
CA ASP A 338 -25.36 -9.36 6.56
C ASP A 338 -25.06 -10.68 5.80
N SER A 339 -25.95 -11.14 4.93
CA SER A 339 -25.80 -12.41 4.18
C SER A 339 -26.23 -12.29 2.71
N THR A 340 -26.43 -11.06 2.25
CA THR A 340 -26.92 -10.70 0.94
C THR A 340 -25.72 -10.39 0.05
N GLU A 341 -25.62 -11.10 -1.08
CA GLU A 341 -24.66 -10.70 -2.11
C GLU A 341 -25.17 -9.44 -2.83
N GLU A 342 -24.51 -8.32 -2.59
CA GLU A 342 -24.79 -7.01 -3.17
C GLU A 342 -23.59 -6.48 -3.98
N GLY A 343 -22.41 -7.08 -3.75
CA GLY A 343 -21.15 -6.68 -4.34
C GLY A 343 -20.61 -5.39 -3.72
N ALA A 344 -19.43 -4.93 -4.17
CA ALA A 344 -18.82 -3.76 -3.55
C ALA A 344 -19.63 -2.47 -3.76
N GLU A 345 -19.93 -1.80 -2.65
CA GLU A 345 -20.72 -0.58 -2.61
C GLU A 345 -19.92 0.64 -2.14
N THR A 346 -20.51 1.82 -2.30
CA THR A 346 -19.86 3.09 -1.93
C THR A 346 -20.74 3.95 -1.05
N VAL A 347 -20.11 4.58 -0.06
CA VAL A 347 -20.67 5.67 0.74
C VAL A 347 -19.87 6.94 0.44
N VAL A 348 -20.52 7.91 -0.18
CA VAL A 348 -19.96 9.23 -0.51
C VAL A 348 -20.44 10.24 0.52
N VAL A 349 -19.52 10.80 1.29
CA VAL A 349 -19.81 11.78 2.35
C VAL A 349 -19.35 13.15 1.88
N THR A 350 -20.32 14.06 1.76
CA THR A 350 -20.11 15.43 1.30
C THR A 350 -20.33 16.42 2.45
N GLU A 351 -19.41 17.35 2.62
CA GLU A 351 -19.56 18.49 3.51
C GLU A 351 -20.62 19.48 3.00
N THR A 352 -21.50 19.91 3.90
CA THR A 352 -22.54 20.90 3.63
C THR A 352 -22.71 21.87 4.80
N ASN A 353 -23.39 22.99 4.58
CA ASN A 353 -23.78 23.95 5.63
C ASN A 353 -22.64 24.44 6.55
N VAL A 354 -21.44 24.68 6.00
CA VAL A 354 -20.31 25.19 6.78
C VAL A 354 -20.60 26.58 7.36
N ALA A 355 -20.35 26.73 8.66
CA ALA A 355 -20.37 28.02 9.36
C ALA A 355 -19.09 28.19 10.17
N GLY A 356 -18.54 29.41 10.20
CA GLY A 356 -17.27 29.73 10.86
C GLY A 356 -16.02 29.45 10.00
N ALA A 357 -16.20 28.80 8.85
CA ALA A 357 -15.16 28.54 7.85
C ALA A 357 -15.74 28.61 6.43
N GLN A 358 -14.87 28.51 5.42
CA GLN A 358 -15.21 28.26 4.03
C GLN A 358 -15.01 26.77 3.71
N ALA A 359 -15.79 26.23 2.77
CA ALA A 359 -15.59 24.87 2.30
C ALA A 359 -14.28 24.75 1.49
N GLY A 360 -13.47 23.75 1.80
CA GLY A 360 -12.30 23.30 1.04
C GLY A 360 -12.62 22.00 0.27
N VAL A 361 -11.85 20.93 0.48
CA VAL A 361 -12.19 19.59 -0.04
C VAL A 361 -13.47 19.08 0.63
N SER A 362 -14.52 18.97 -0.18
CA SER A 362 -15.88 18.83 0.33
C SER A 362 -16.44 17.42 0.24
N GLU A 363 -15.67 16.41 -0.19
CA GLU A 363 -16.19 15.06 -0.44
C GLU A 363 -15.14 13.97 -0.20
N VAL A 364 -15.55 12.88 0.46
CA VAL A 364 -14.76 11.66 0.65
C VAL A 364 -15.63 10.44 0.36
N THR A 365 -15.00 9.35 -0.13
CA THR A 365 -15.69 8.09 -0.44
C THR A 365 -15.11 6.96 0.39
N VAL A 366 -16.00 6.14 0.96
CA VAL A 366 -15.68 4.84 1.57
C VAL A 366 -16.26 3.75 0.68
N THR A 367 -15.45 2.76 0.31
CA THR A 367 -15.91 1.53 -0.35
C THR A 367 -16.16 0.46 0.70
N ILE A 368 -17.35 -0.13 0.70
CA ILE A 368 -17.69 -1.31 1.49
C ILE A 368 -17.50 -2.50 0.56
N THR A 369 -16.59 -3.40 0.91
CA THR A 369 -16.39 -4.63 0.16
C THR A 369 -17.23 -5.72 0.81
N ASP A 370 -18.27 -6.10 0.08
CA ASP A 370 -19.08 -7.28 0.34
C ASP A 370 -18.19 -8.51 0.58
N ASP A 371 -18.52 -9.24 1.63
CA ASP A 371 -17.84 -10.48 2.00
C ASP A 371 -18.73 -11.72 1.94
N ASP A 372 -19.93 -11.55 1.36
CA ASP A 372 -20.74 -12.65 0.88
C ASP A 372 -20.20 -13.11 -0.49
N GLY A 373 -20.18 -14.43 -0.70
CA GLY A 373 -19.59 -15.02 -1.90
C GLY A 373 -20.61 -15.25 -3.00
N THR A 374 -20.28 -14.91 -4.25
CA THR A 374 -21.07 -15.33 -5.42
C THR A 374 -21.05 -16.87 -5.52
N ILE A 375 -22.20 -17.53 -5.38
CA ILE A 375 -22.34 -18.98 -5.51
C ILE A 375 -22.54 -19.35 -6.98
N ASP A 376 -21.50 -19.86 -7.65
CA ASP A 376 -21.54 -20.31 -9.05
C ASP A 376 -21.71 -21.83 -9.15
N ILE A 377 -22.96 -22.28 -9.06
CA ILE A 377 -23.36 -23.69 -9.13
C ILE A 377 -24.28 -23.96 -10.31
N ILE A 378 -24.28 -25.21 -10.78
CA ILE A 378 -25.26 -25.72 -11.75
C ILE A 378 -25.91 -26.99 -11.21
N ILE A 379 -27.04 -27.35 -11.82
CA ILE A 379 -27.54 -28.73 -11.80
C ILE A 379 -26.93 -29.45 -13.01
N ASN A 380 -26.23 -30.56 -12.76
CA ASN A 380 -25.57 -31.35 -13.81
C ASN A 380 -26.38 -32.59 -14.19
N GLU A 381 -27.00 -33.25 -13.22
CA GLU A 381 -27.81 -34.46 -13.43
C GLU A 381 -29.03 -34.47 -12.52
N VAL A 382 -30.17 -34.94 -13.03
CA VAL A 382 -31.41 -35.11 -12.28
C VAL A 382 -32.06 -36.44 -12.63
N LEU A 383 -32.34 -37.25 -11.63
CA LEU A 383 -33.14 -38.46 -11.74
C LEU A 383 -34.48 -38.26 -11.04
N TYR A 384 -35.55 -38.14 -11.83
CA TYR A 384 -36.94 -37.99 -11.36
C TYR A 384 -37.83 -39.18 -11.74
N ASP A 385 -37.28 -40.18 -12.44
CA ASP A 385 -37.97 -41.40 -12.83
C ASP A 385 -37.00 -42.60 -12.75
N PRO A 386 -36.67 -43.07 -11.54
CA PRO A 386 -35.78 -44.21 -11.37
C PRO A 386 -36.30 -45.46 -12.11
N PRO A 387 -35.46 -46.18 -12.87
CA PRO A 387 -35.90 -47.38 -13.61
C PRO A 387 -36.53 -48.47 -12.73
N ASP A 388 -37.32 -49.34 -13.34
CA ASP A 388 -37.91 -50.48 -12.65
C ASP A 388 -36.85 -51.55 -12.29
N GLY A 389 -37.06 -52.24 -11.17
CA GLY A 389 -36.22 -53.35 -10.74
C GLY A 389 -34.90 -52.91 -10.10
N ALA A 390 -33.90 -53.79 -10.09
CA ALA A 390 -32.63 -53.52 -9.40
C ALA A 390 -31.80 -52.41 -10.07
N ASP A 391 -32.05 -52.12 -11.34
CA ASP A 391 -31.32 -51.10 -12.09
C ASP A 391 -31.70 -49.67 -11.68
N GLY A 392 -32.81 -49.49 -10.94
CA GLY A 392 -33.24 -48.18 -10.44
C GLY A 392 -32.84 -47.86 -9.00
N ASP A 393 -32.05 -48.70 -8.36
CA ASP A 393 -31.46 -48.46 -7.02
C ASP A 393 -30.28 -47.48 -7.16
N ALA A 394 -30.59 -46.21 -7.44
CA ALA A 394 -29.59 -45.18 -7.72
C ALA A 394 -28.79 -44.79 -6.47
N ASN A 395 -29.38 -44.89 -5.28
CA ASN A 395 -28.67 -44.64 -4.03
C ASN A 395 -27.83 -45.84 -3.57
N GLY A 396 -28.01 -47.03 -4.17
CA GLY A 396 -27.19 -48.21 -3.96
C GLY A 396 -27.37 -48.90 -2.61
N ASP A 397 -28.46 -48.61 -1.89
CA ASP A 397 -28.74 -49.20 -0.58
C ASP A 397 -29.26 -50.65 -0.64
N GLY A 398 -29.45 -51.16 -1.85
CA GLY A 398 -29.91 -52.51 -2.15
C GLY A 398 -31.41 -52.61 -2.38
N THR A 399 -32.15 -51.51 -2.29
CA THR A 399 -33.60 -51.46 -2.45
C THR A 399 -34.01 -50.33 -3.40
N ARG A 400 -34.54 -50.70 -4.56
CA ARG A 400 -35.20 -49.71 -5.43
C ARG A 400 -36.50 -49.20 -4.80
N ASP A 401 -36.57 -47.91 -4.53
CA ASP A 401 -37.73 -47.14 -4.08
C ASP A 401 -37.87 -45.87 -4.94
N PRO A 402 -39.06 -45.63 -5.54
CA PRO A 402 -39.25 -44.55 -6.51
C PRO A 402 -38.94 -43.17 -5.96
N ASN A 403 -39.10 -42.96 -4.65
CA ASN A 403 -38.91 -41.65 -4.04
C ASN A 403 -37.52 -41.53 -3.41
N GLN A 404 -36.95 -42.63 -2.91
CA GLN A 404 -35.64 -42.59 -2.25
C GLN A 404 -34.47 -42.60 -3.23
N ASP A 405 -34.69 -43.14 -4.44
CA ASP A 405 -33.68 -43.21 -5.50
C ASP A 405 -33.70 -42.01 -6.45
N GLU A 406 -34.65 -41.09 -6.31
CA GLU A 406 -34.53 -39.79 -6.98
C GLU A 406 -33.29 -39.05 -6.50
N PHE A 407 -32.69 -38.26 -7.37
CA PHE A 407 -31.62 -37.36 -6.95
C PHE A 407 -31.50 -36.11 -7.81
N VAL A 408 -30.87 -35.10 -7.21
CA VAL A 408 -30.29 -33.96 -7.91
C VAL A 408 -28.78 -33.92 -7.65
N GLU A 409 -28.02 -33.69 -8.71
CA GLU A 409 -26.59 -33.43 -8.66
C GLU A 409 -26.30 -31.95 -8.93
N ILE A 410 -25.72 -31.29 -7.94
CA ILE A 410 -25.30 -29.89 -7.97
C ILE A 410 -23.77 -29.84 -8.06
N VAL A 411 -23.21 -29.07 -8.98
CA VAL A 411 -21.76 -28.92 -9.15
C VAL A 411 -21.35 -27.46 -9.00
N ASN A 412 -20.29 -27.20 -8.22
CA ASN A 412 -19.64 -25.89 -8.19
C ASN A 412 -18.78 -25.72 -9.46
N VAL A 413 -19.20 -24.83 -10.34
CA VAL A 413 -18.49 -24.48 -11.59
C VAL A 413 -17.66 -23.20 -11.45
N GLY A 414 -17.78 -22.53 -10.31
CA GLY A 414 -16.98 -21.37 -9.92
C GLY A 414 -15.50 -21.70 -9.71
N SER A 415 -14.70 -20.64 -9.60
CA SER A 415 -13.25 -20.72 -9.40
C SER A 415 -12.82 -20.78 -7.93
N THR A 416 -13.77 -20.59 -7.01
CA THR A 416 -13.57 -20.57 -5.55
C THR A 416 -14.48 -21.58 -4.86
N GLU A 417 -14.17 -21.93 -3.61
CA GLU A 417 -15.05 -22.75 -2.78
C GLU A 417 -16.38 -22.03 -2.54
N ALA A 418 -17.50 -22.74 -2.76
CA ALA A 418 -18.84 -22.22 -2.59
C ALA A 418 -19.41 -22.68 -1.25
N ASP A 419 -19.90 -21.77 -0.42
CA ASP A 419 -20.71 -22.13 0.74
C ASP A 419 -22.16 -22.37 0.30
N LEU A 420 -22.61 -23.60 0.45
CA LEU A 420 -23.97 -24.02 0.12
C LEU A 420 -24.87 -24.08 1.36
N GLY A 421 -24.33 -23.82 2.54
CA GLY A 421 -25.05 -23.88 3.80
C GLY A 421 -26.28 -22.98 3.80
N GLY A 422 -27.44 -23.56 4.13
CA GLY A 422 -28.71 -22.83 4.18
C GLY A 422 -29.40 -22.64 2.84
N LEU A 423 -28.84 -23.11 1.71
CA LEU A 423 -29.60 -23.19 0.46
C LEU A 423 -30.74 -24.20 0.59
N GLU A 424 -31.83 -23.88 -0.09
CA GLU A 424 -33.09 -24.60 0.00
C GLU A 424 -33.47 -25.15 -1.38
N LEU A 425 -33.81 -26.44 -1.43
CA LEU A 425 -34.30 -27.15 -2.60
C LEU A 425 -35.82 -27.28 -2.52
N TYR A 426 -36.47 -26.99 -3.63
CA TYR A 426 -37.93 -27.01 -3.76
C TYR A 426 -38.35 -27.73 -5.03
N ASP A 427 -39.45 -28.49 -4.96
CA ASP A 427 -40.32 -28.73 -6.11
C ASP A 427 -41.33 -27.58 -6.28
N THR A 428 -42.14 -27.61 -7.33
CA THR A 428 -43.13 -26.56 -7.63
C THR A 428 -44.13 -26.32 -6.50
N GLU A 429 -44.74 -27.37 -5.96
CA GLU A 429 -45.72 -27.28 -4.86
C GLU A 429 -45.06 -26.81 -3.56
N ALA A 430 -43.88 -27.36 -3.25
CA ALA A 430 -43.10 -26.96 -2.09
C ALA A 430 -42.68 -25.49 -2.14
N LEU A 431 -42.34 -24.98 -3.33
CA LEU A 431 -41.96 -23.58 -3.55
C LEU A 431 -43.14 -22.64 -3.27
N ASP A 432 -44.32 -22.97 -3.80
CA ASP A 432 -45.55 -22.20 -3.59
C ASP A 432 -45.98 -22.19 -2.11
N ALA A 433 -45.74 -23.29 -1.39
CA ALA A 433 -46.04 -23.43 0.02
C ALA A 433 -44.96 -22.81 0.94
N GLY A 434 -43.77 -22.48 0.41
CA GLY A 434 -42.63 -22.00 1.21
C GLY A 434 -42.08 -23.06 2.17
N THR A 435 -42.18 -24.35 1.81
CA THR A 435 -41.72 -25.47 2.63
C THR A 435 -40.69 -26.30 1.86
N PRO A 436 -39.38 -26.12 2.08
CA PRO A 436 -38.35 -26.76 1.26
C PRO A 436 -38.37 -28.29 1.40
N ARG A 437 -38.03 -28.99 0.31
CA ARG A 437 -37.83 -30.45 0.27
C ARG A 437 -36.50 -30.85 0.88
N HIS A 438 -35.50 -29.98 0.80
CA HIS A 438 -34.24 -30.14 1.48
C HIS A 438 -33.63 -28.78 1.82
N VAL A 439 -33.03 -28.67 2.99
CA VAL A 439 -32.19 -27.54 3.40
C VAL A 439 -30.78 -28.06 3.54
N ILE A 440 -29.86 -27.51 2.75
CA ILE A 440 -28.45 -27.89 2.80
C ILE A 440 -27.91 -27.49 4.19
N PRO A 441 -27.34 -28.43 4.97
CA PRO A 441 -26.84 -28.14 6.31
C PRO A 441 -25.80 -27.02 6.33
N ALA A 442 -25.87 -26.16 7.34
CA ALA A 442 -24.88 -25.10 7.55
C ALA A 442 -23.44 -25.65 7.59
N GLY A 443 -22.51 -24.93 6.98
CA GLY A 443 -21.10 -25.35 6.83
C GLY A 443 -20.85 -26.38 5.73
N THR A 444 -21.84 -26.68 4.88
CA THR A 444 -21.62 -27.46 3.66
C THR A 444 -20.93 -26.58 2.63
N THR A 445 -19.63 -26.79 2.44
CA THR A 445 -18.88 -26.13 1.37
C THR A 445 -18.60 -27.09 0.22
N LEU A 446 -18.45 -26.54 -0.99
CA LEU A 446 -18.16 -27.29 -2.19
C LEU A 446 -16.98 -26.64 -2.93
N ALA A 447 -15.84 -27.35 -3.00
CA ALA A 447 -14.68 -26.87 -3.74
C ALA A 447 -14.95 -26.79 -5.26
N PRO A 448 -14.18 -25.97 -6.02
CA PRO A 448 -14.30 -25.89 -7.48
C PRO A 448 -14.28 -27.27 -8.15
N GLY A 449 -15.24 -27.53 -9.02
CA GLY A 449 -15.39 -28.81 -9.73
C GLY A 449 -15.76 -29.98 -8.83
N LYS A 450 -16.34 -29.77 -7.65
CA LYS A 450 -16.91 -30.85 -6.83
C LYS A 450 -18.42 -30.85 -6.88
N ALA A 451 -18.99 -32.04 -6.64
CA ALA A 451 -20.42 -32.29 -6.70
C ALA A 451 -21.02 -32.55 -5.32
N LEU A 452 -22.26 -32.10 -5.15
CA LEU A 452 -23.18 -32.49 -4.09
C LEU A 452 -24.31 -33.30 -4.73
N VAL A 453 -24.56 -34.51 -4.23
CA VAL A 453 -25.71 -35.32 -4.61
C VAL A 453 -26.70 -35.34 -3.46
N VAL A 454 -27.93 -34.89 -3.72
CA VAL A 454 -29.04 -34.99 -2.77
C VAL A 454 -29.98 -36.07 -3.28
N PHE A 455 -30.04 -37.19 -2.55
CA PHE A 455 -31.01 -38.26 -2.81
C PHE A 455 -32.34 -37.96 -2.12
N GLY A 456 -33.43 -38.51 -2.66
CA GLY A 456 -34.76 -38.40 -2.06
C GLY A 456 -34.89 -39.13 -0.72
N GLY A 457 -34.02 -40.08 -0.40
CA GLY A 457 -34.03 -40.76 0.90
C GLY A 457 -33.06 -41.94 0.98
N GLY A 458 -33.45 -42.98 1.71
CA GLY A 458 -32.68 -44.23 1.81
C GLY A 458 -31.40 -44.11 2.62
N THR A 459 -30.51 -45.10 2.47
CA THR A 459 -29.14 -45.06 3.03
C THR A 459 -28.10 -45.15 1.92
N PRO A 460 -27.79 -44.02 1.24
CA PRO A 460 -26.91 -44.02 0.08
C PRO A 460 -25.59 -44.76 0.36
N THR A 461 -25.28 -45.75 -0.47
CA THR A 461 -24.13 -46.63 -0.32
C THR A 461 -23.36 -46.70 -1.63
N GLY A 462 -22.19 -46.07 -1.67
CA GLY A 462 -21.36 -45.96 -2.88
C GLY A 462 -20.24 -44.95 -2.69
N SER A 463 -19.32 -44.89 -3.65
CA SER A 463 -18.28 -43.86 -3.64
C SER A 463 -18.73 -42.53 -4.26
N PHE A 464 -19.74 -42.56 -5.15
CA PHE A 464 -20.32 -41.39 -5.83
C PHE A 464 -19.28 -40.37 -6.31
N GLY A 465 -18.19 -40.85 -6.94
CA GLY A 465 -17.08 -40.00 -7.41
C GLY A 465 -16.36 -39.16 -6.33
N GLY A 466 -16.62 -39.38 -5.04
CA GLY A 466 -16.16 -38.53 -3.95
C GLY A 466 -17.03 -37.28 -3.73
N ALA A 467 -18.22 -37.23 -4.30
CA ALA A 467 -19.21 -36.19 -4.05
C ALA A 467 -19.62 -36.14 -2.58
N THR A 468 -20.03 -34.96 -2.13
CA THR A 468 -20.77 -34.83 -0.87
C THR A 468 -22.15 -35.43 -1.08
N VAL A 469 -22.59 -36.33 -0.20
CA VAL A 469 -23.88 -37.03 -0.34
C VAL A 469 -24.79 -36.68 0.81
N GLN A 470 -26.02 -36.34 0.48
CA GLN A 470 -27.06 -35.99 1.43
C GLN A 470 -28.38 -36.65 1.05
N THR A 471 -29.32 -36.67 1.99
CA THR A 471 -30.70 -37.10 1.74
C THR A 471 -31.66 -35.97 2.07
N ALA A 472 -32.81 -35.95 1.41
CA ALA A 472 -33.87 -34.98 1.66
C ALA A 472 -34.23 -34.94 3.15
N ASN A 473 -34.22 -33.74 3.73
CA ASN A 473 -34.40 -33.51 5.17
C ASN A 473 -35.51 -32.48 5.46
N GLY A 474 -36.22 -32.05 4.43
CA GLY A 474 -37.30 -31.07 4.50
C GLY A 474 -38.68 -31.72 4.49
N PHE A 475 -39.63 -31.08 3.81
CA PHE A 475 -41.02 -31.49 3.80
C PHE A 475 -41.19 -32.93 3.30
N GLU A 476 -41.80 -33.77 4.15
CA GLU A 476 -42.03 -35.20 3.95
C GLU A 476 -40.78 -36.09 3.81
N ASN A 477 -39.56 -35.55 3.97
CA ASN A 477 -38.28 -36.25 3.77
C ASN A 477 -38.17 -36.93 2.41
N GLN A 478 -38.56 -36.23 1.34
CA GLN A 478 -38.44 -36.67 -0.04
C GLN A 478 -38.18 -35.46 -0.94
N LEU A 479 -37.67 -35.68 -2.15
CA LEU A 479 -37.54 -34.62 -3.17
C LEU A 479 -38.87 -34.38 -3.90
N ASN A 480 -39.69 -35.42 -4.06
CA ASN A 480 -41.01 -35.36 -4.71
C ASN A 480 -40.91 -34.84 -6.15
N LEU A 481 -39.85 -35.23 -6.87
CA LEU A 481 -39.78 -34.91 -8.30
C LEU A 481 -40.84 -35.75 -9.02
N ASN A 482 -41.40 -35.23 -10.11
CA ASN A 482 -42.48 -35.93 -10.79
C ASN A 482 -42.33 -35.96 -12.31
N ASN A 483 -42.92 -36.99 -12.91
CA ASN A 483 -42.87 -37.29 -14.33
C ASN A 483 -43.89 -36.53 -15.19
N SER A 484 -44.64 -35.59 -14.59
CA SER A 484 -45.80 -34.92 -15.18
C SER A 484 -45.68 -33.40 -15.19
N GLY A 485 -44.45 -32.88 -15.10
CA GLY A 485 -44.12 -31.46 -15.03
C GLY A 485 -43.78 -31.04 -13.60
N ASP A 486 -42.53 -30.63 -13.40
CA ASP A 486 -42.04 -30.06 -12.15
C ASP A 486 -40.86 -29.12 -12.41
N VAL A 487 -40.64 -28.17 -11.52
CA VAL A 487 -39.46 -27.28 -11.56
C VAL A 487 -38.71 -27.42 -10.25
N LEU A 488 -37.54 -28.06 -10.32
CA LEU A 488 -36.60 -28.08 -9.21
C LEU A 488 -35.96 -26.70 -9.09
N THR A 489 -36.08 -26.08 -7.92
CA THR A 489 -35.54 -24.76 -7.63
C THR A 489 -34.58 -24.81 -6.45
N VAL A 490 -33.39 -24.25 -6.61
CA VAL A 490 -32.40 -24.04 -5.55
C VAL A 490 -32.30 -22.54 -5.28
N LYS A 491 -32.56 -22.10 -4.04
CA LYS A 491 -32.54 -20.68 -3.66
C LYS A 491 -32.00 -20.46 -2.25
N ARG A 492 -31.61 -19.22 -1.95
CA ARG A 492 -31.39 -18.79 -0.56
C ARG A 492 -32.73 -18.63 0.16
N ALA A 493 -32.76 -18.89 1.47
CA ALA A 493 -33.95 -18.67 2.30
C ALA A 493 -34.43 -17.22 2.18
N GLY A 494 -35.68 -17.02 1.74
CA GLY A 494 -36.24 -15.68 1.51
C GLY A 494 -35.64 -14.87 0.34
N GLY A 495 -34.60 -15.39 -0.33
CA GLY A 495 -33.80 -14.67 -1.32
C GLY A 495 -33.95 -15.17 -2.77
N ALA A 496 -32.94 -14.84 -3.58
CA ALA A 496 -32.89 -15.12 -5.01
C ALA A 496 -32.77 -16.63 -5.34
N VAL A 497 -33.30 -17.00 -6.50
CA VAL A 497 -33.07 -18.32 -7.11
C VAL A 497 -31.64 -18.36 -7.65
N ILE A 498 -30.89 -19.38 -7.25
CA ILE A 498 -29.50 -19.60 -7.69
C ILE A 498 -29.50 -20.43 -8.98
N VAL A 499 -30.21 -21.55 -8.99
CA VAL A 499 -30.37 -22.41 -10.17
C VAL A 499 -31.74 -23.08 -10.14
N ALA A 500 -32.31 -23.31 -11.32
CA ALA A 500 -33.54 -24.08 -11.48
C ALA A 500 -33.43 -25.05 -12.66
N PHE A 501 -34.17 -26.15 -12.59
CA PHE A 501 -34.28 -27.16 -13.64
C PHE A 501 -35.75 -27.49 -13.87
N ASP A 502 -36.20 -27.30 -15.10
CA ASP A 502 -37.57 -27.54 -15.53
C ASP A 502 -37.68 -28.94 -16.16
N VAL A 503 -38.45 -29.81 -15.52
CA VAL A 503 -38.73 -31.18 -15.92
C VAL A 503 -39.83 -31.23 -16.99
N GLU A 504 -40.67 -30.20 -17.13
CA GLU A 504 -41.84 -30.22 -18.03
C GLU A 504 -41.47 -30.52 -19.50
N PRO A 505 -40.42 -29.90 -20.10
CA PRO A 505 -40.02 -30.22 -21.47
C PRO A 505 -39.51 -31.66 -21.66
N LEU A 506 -39.15 -32.32 -20.55
CA LEU A 506 -38.45 -33.62 -20.51
C LEU A 506 -39.33 -34.74 -19.94
N SER A 507 -40.56 -34.44 -19.49
CA SER A 507 -41.50 -35.34 -18.82
C SER A 507 -42.04 -36.45 -19.73
N ASN A 508 -41.22 -37.46 -20.01
CA ASN A 508 -41.53 -38.56 -20.95
C ASN A 508 -41.41 -39.97 -20.35
N ASN A 509 -41.35 -40.09 -19.01
CA ASN A 509 -41.08 -41.33 -18.28
C ASN A 509 -39.80 -42.04 -18.78
N PRO A 510 -38.65 -41.37 -18.63
CA PRO A 510 -37.40 -41.82 -19.24
C PRO A 510 -36.89 -43.15 -18.65
N ASN A 511 -37.26 -43.52 -17.42
CA ASN A 511 -36.63 -44.63 -16.66
C ASN A 511 -35.10 -44.49 -16.56
N GLU A 512 -34.61 -43.25 -16.51
CA GLU A 512 -33.20 -42.87 -16.45
C GLU A 512 -33.11 -41.38 -16.08
N SER A 513 -31.91 -40.90 -15.78
CA SER A 513 -31.69 -39.49 -15.48
C SER A 513 -31.59 -38.65 -16.76
N TYR A 514 -31.76 -37.35 -16.58
CA TYR A 514 -31.28 -36.37 -17.53
C TYR A 514 -29.95 -35.79 -17.03
N THR A 515 -28.94 -35.79 -17.89
CA THR A 515 -27.60 -35.27 -17.60
C THR A 515 -27.17 -34.26 -18.66
N ARG A 516 -26.25 -33.37 -18.33
CA ARG A 516 -25.63 -32.46 -19.30
C ARG A 516 -24.63 -33.20 -20.17
N ASP A 517 -24.71 -33.03 -21.48
CA ASP A 517 -23.72 -33.56 -22.43
C ASP A 517 -23.17 -32.47 -23.38
N PRO A 518 -21.87 -32.13 -23.30
CA PRO A 518 -20.89 -32.61 -22.32
C PRO A 518 -21.20 -32.11 -20.89
N ASP A 519 -20.73 -32.83 -19.86
CA ASP A 519 -20.85 -32.41 -18.46
C ASP A 519 -20.48 -30.93 -18.26
N LEU A 520 -21.12 -30.30 -17.28
CA LEU A 520 -20.94 -28.90 -16.86
C LEU A 520 -21.39 -27.82 -17.86
N THR A 521 -21.38 -28.10 -19.16
CA THR A 521 -21.51 -27.05 -20.19
C THR A 521 -22.57 -27.33 -21.25
N GLY A 522 -22.95 -28.60 -21.43
CA GLY A 522 -23.92 -29.04 -22.42
C GLY A 522 -25.37 -28.84 -22.02
N ASP A 523 -26.25 -29.10 -22.97
CA ASP A 523 -27.70 -29.19 -22.75
C ASP A 523 -28.06 -30.52 -22.07
N PHE A 524 -29.24 -30.58 -21.46
CA PHE A 524 -29.74 -31.83 -20.87
C PHE A 524 -30.18 -32.82 -21.95
N VAL A 525 -29.68 -34.04 -21.84
CA VAL A 525 -30.06 -35.21 -22.64
C VAL A 525 -30.37 -36.38 -21.71
N GLN A 526 -31.09 -37.39 -22.21
CA GLN A 526 -31.24 -38.66 -21.50
C GLN A 526 -29.86 -39.31 -21.33
N HIS A 527 -29.57 -39.85 -20.15
CA HIS A 527 -28.23 -40.34 -19.80
C HIS A 527 -27.68 -41.36 -20.80
N HIS A 528 -28.50 -42.32 -21.24
CA HIS A 528 -28.09 -43.34 -22.20
C HIS A 528 -27.66 -42.75 -23.55
N THR A 529 -28.15 -41.55 -23.91
CA THR A 529 -27.76 -40.85 -25.13
C THR A 529 -26.35 -40.29 -25.00
N ALA A 530 -25.97 -39.82 -23.81
CA ALA A 530 -24.64 -39.34 -23.50
C ALA A 530 -23.63 -40.49 -23.32
N GLN A 531 -24.06 -41.61 -22.72
CA GLN A 531 -23.24 -42.80 -22.53
C GLN A 531 -24.06 -44.10 -22.70
N ASP A 532 -23.79 -44.82 -23.78
CA ASP A 532 -24.53 -46.04 -24.14
C ASP A 532 -24.53 -47.09 -23.02
N GLY A 533 -25.73 -47.50 -22.60
CA GLY A 533 -25.95 -48.52 -21.58
C GLY A 533 -25.83 -48.05 -20.13
N VAL A 534 -25.72 -46.75 -19.87
CA VAL A 534 -25.76 -46.15 -18.52
C VAL A 534 -27.07 -45.36 -18.37
N LEU A 535 -27.74 -45.52 -17.23
CA LEU A 535 -29.05 -44.90 -16.97
C LEU A 535 -28.97 -43.69 -16.01
N PHE A 536 -27.88 -43.58 -15.26
CA PHE A 536 -27.58 -42.46 -14.37
C PHE A 536 -26.15 -42.60 -13.83
N SER A 537 -25.56 -41.51 -13.31
CA SER A 537 -24.19 -41.49 -12.79
C SER A 537 -23.99 -40.59 -11.55
N PRO A 538 -24.77 -40.76 -10.46
CA PRO A 538 -24.73 -39.83 -9.33
C PRO A 538 -23.33 -39.66 -8.74
N GLY A 539 -22.88 -38.41 -8.68
CA GLY A 539 -21.60 -37.97 -8.15
C GLY A 539 -20.43 -38.10 -9.12
N THR A 540 -20.67 -38.52 -10.37
CA THR A 540 -19.66 -38.71 -11.40
C THR A 540 -20.08 -38.08 -12.73
N ARG A 541 -19.09 -37.75 -13.55
CA ARG A 541 -19.29 -37.42 -14.96
C ARG A 541 -19.93 -38.57 -15.70
N VAL A 542 -20.50 -38.31 -16.88
CA VAL A 542 -21.19 -39.32 -17.70
C VAL A 542 -20.28 -40.52 -18.05
N ASP A 543 -18.96 -40.31 -18.12
CA ASP A 543 -17.96 -41.38 -18.35
C ASP A 543 -17.55 -42.16 -17.09
N GLY A 544 -18.14 -41.86 -15.94
CA GLY A 544 -17.87 -42.45 -14.63
C GLY A 544 -16.65 -41.87 -13.90
N THR A 545 -15.99 -40.85 -14.45
CA THR A 545 -14.89 -40.16 -13.75
C THR A 545 -15.43 -39.15 -12.72
N ALA A 546 -14.61 -38.82 -11.72
CA ALA A 546 -14.98 -37.79 -10.73
C ALA A 546 -15.04 -36.39 -11.36
N PHE A 547 -15.86 -35.51 -10.80
CA PHE A 547 -15.89 -34.09 -11.17
C PHE A 547 -14.57 -33.37 -10.90
#